data_AF-A0A3M6SB70-F1
#
_entry.id   AF-A0A3M6SB70-F1
#
_cell.length_a   1.000
_cell.length_b   1.000
_cell.length_c   1.000
_cell.angle_alpha   90.00
_cell.angle_beta   90.00
_cell.angle_gamma   90.00
#
_symmetry.space_group_name_H-M   'P 1'
#
loop_
_entity.id
_entity.type
_entity.pdbx_description
1 polymer ?
#
loop_
_entity_poly.entity_id
_entity_poly.type
_entity_poly.pdbx_seq_one_letter_code
_entity_poly.pdbx_strand_id
1 'polypeptide(L)'
;MGLFFYFVLHFNCKFARDKKTKKPNILYLKPVKQDLLDYYAWLQENNIRSEWLFPSTTHQDRHITEKQFYKIMAKTGDLLGINYLGTHTMRKTGAYRVYIQTNYNIGLVMSLLNHSSEAMTLHYLGLDQVSREKLLDEVDFG
;
A
#
# COMPACT_ATOMS: atom_id res chain seq x y z
N MET A 1 -13.94 1.80 5.10
CA MET A 1 -13.22 2.62 6.10
C MET A 1 -11.73 2.55 5.75
N GLY A 2 -11.28 3.48 4.90
CA GLY A 2 -9.94 3.48 4.31
C GLY A 2 -8.89 3.90 5.34
N LEU A 3 -7.84 3.09 5.49
CA LEU A 3 -6.70 3.41 6.33
C LEU A 3 -5.86 4.48 5.63
N PHE A 4 -6.16 5.74 5.91
CA PHE A 4 -5.35 6.88 5.49
C PHE A 4 -4.08 6.96 6.35
N PHE A 5 -2.94 6.76 5.70
CA PHE A 5 -1.62 6.86 6.29
C PHE A 5 -1.25 8.32 6.54
N TYR A 6 -1.01 8.65 7.81
CA TYR A 6 -0.34 9.89 8.23
C TYR A 6 1.16 9.58 8.31
N PHE A 7 2.00 10.33 7.59
CA PHE A 7 3.45 10.19 7.63
C PHE A 7 4.09 11.50 8.09
N VAL A 8 4.84 11.42 9.19
CA VAL A 8 5.81 12.43 9.62
C VAL A 8 7.22 11.86 9.37
N LEU A 9 8.16 12.70 8.92
CA LEU A 9 9.43 12.29 8.31
C LEU A 9 10.60 12.12 9.31
N HIS A 10 11.11 10.88 9.44
CA HIS A 10 12.55 10.54 9.59
C HIS A 10 12.83 9.20 8.87
N PHE A 11 13.89 9.14 8.05
CA PHE A 11 14.17 8.03 7.11
C PHE A 11 15.06 6.92 7.70
N ASN A 12 14.52 6.18 8.67
CA ASN A 12 14.96 4.83 9.02
C ASN A 12 13.79 4.17 9.77
N CYS A 13 13.04 3.29 9.09
CA CYS A 13 11.87 2.60 9.66
C CYS A 13 10.79 3.53 10.25
N LYS A 14 9.81 3.95 9.43
CA LYS A 14 8.68 4.75 9.93
C LYS A 14 7.57 3.84 10.45
N PHE A 15 7.12 4.10 11.66
CA PHE A 15 5.89 3.53 12.21
C PHE A 15 4.69 4.29 11.65
N ALA A 16 3.82 3.61 10.93
CA ALA A 16 2.47 4.10 10.71
C ALA A 16 1.56 3.54 11.81
N ARG A 17 0.91 4.42 12.57
CA ARG A 17 -0.04 3.98 13.59
C ARG A 17 -1.43 3.87 12.98
N ASP A 18 -1.96 2.67 12.96
CA ASP A 18 -3.32 2.43 12.52
C ASP A 18 -4.31 3.17 13.46
N LYS A 19 -5.17 4.02 12.91
CA LYS A 19 -6.11 4.82 13.72
C LYS A 19 -7.11 3.94 14.49
N LYS A 20 -7.49 2.79 13.93
CA LYS A 20 -8.53 1.89 14.44
C LYS A 20 -7.98 0.85 15.40
N THR A 21 -6.85 0.23 15.06
CA THR A 21 -6.27 -0.87 15.85
C THR A 21 -5.14 -0.41 16.77
N LYS A 22 -4.63 0.82 16.57
CA LYS A 22 -3.48 1.41 17.29
C LYS A 22 -2.18 0.61 17.16
N LYS A 23 -2.18 -0.49 16.40
CA LYS A 23 -1.02 -1.33 16.15
C LYS A 23 0.00 -0.55 15.31
N PRO A 24 1.30 -0.62 15.66
CA PRO A 24 2.35 -0.10 14.80
C PRO A 24 2.42 -0.96 13.53
N ASN A 25 2.43 -0.31 12.38
CA ASN A 25 2.72 -0.94 11.10
C ASN A 25 4.08 -0.44 10.61
N ILE A 26 5.02 -1.36 10.44
CA ILE A 26 6.35 -1.07 9.90
C ILE A 26 6.25 -1.13 8.38
N LEU A 27 6.54 -0.01 7.73
CA LEU A 27 6.50 0.06 6.28
C LEU A 27 7.87 -0.13 5.66
N TYR A 28 7.94 -1.09 4.74
CA TYR A 28 9.13 -1.32 3.93
C TYR A 28 9.19 -0.33 2.76
N LEU A 29 9.83 0.82 2.99
CA LEU A 29 9.92 1.92 2.02
C LEU A 29 11.18 1.86 1.13
N LYS A 30 12.03 0.84 1.28
CA LYS A 30 13.27 0.74 0.50
C LYS A 30 13.05 0.83 -1.02
N PRO A 31 12.01 0.20 -1.61
CA PRO A 31 11.79 0.26 -3.06
C PRO A 31 11.45 1.65 -3.59
N VAL A 32 10.85 2.51 -2.76
CA VAL A 32 10.41 3.86 -3.15
C VAL A 32 11.31 4.95 -2.55
N LYS A 33 12.45 4.57 -1.99
CA LYS A 33 13.33 5.51 -1.27
C LYS A 33 13.81 6.63 -2.19
N GLN A 34 14.24 6.31 -3.40
CA GLN A 34 14.74 7.31 -4.34
C GLN A 34 13.62 8.24 -4.80
N ASP A 35 12.47 7.71 -5.18
CA ASP A 35 11.30 8.52 -5.56
C ASP A 35 10.90 9.51 -4.46
N LEU A 36 10.96 9.10 -3.19
CA LEU A 36 10.68 9.96 -2.05
C LEU A 36 11.74 11.06 -1.84
N LEU A 37 13.01 10.76 -2.15
CA LEU A 37 14.09 11.76 -2.08
C LEU A 37 13.96 12.78 -3.21
N ASP A 38 13.70 12.32 -4.43
CA ASP A 38 13.50 13.18 -5.60
C ASP A 38 12.28 14.08 -5.41
N TYR A 39 11.18 13.52 -4.89
CA TYR A 39 10.00 14.28 -4.52
C TYR A 39 10.29 15.31 -3.43
N TYR A 40 11.08 14.96 -2.41
CA TYR A 40 11.47 15.90 -1.36
C TYR A 40 12.33 17.04 -1.91
N ALA A 41 13.28 16.75 -2.80
CA ALA A 41 14.07 17.77 -3.49
C ALA A 41 13.17 18.72 -4.29
N TRP A 42 12.22 18.17 -5.06
CA TRP A 42 11.23 18.96 -5.79
C TRP A 42 10.41 19.88 -4.87
N LEU A 43 10.01 19.44 -3.67
CA LEU A 43 9.33 20.31 -2.70
C LEU A 43 10.20 21.51 -2.29
N GLN A 44 11.50 21.30 -2.07
CA GLN A 44 12.44 22.36 -1.70
C GLN A 44 12.62 23.38 -2.82
N GLU A 45 12.81 22.91 -4.05
CA GLU A 45 12.96 23.75 -5.25
C GLU A 45 11.74 24.65 -5.48
N ASN A 46 10.55 24.16 -5.14
CA ASN A 46 9.29 24.90 -5.26
C ASN A 46 8.92 25.70 -4.00
N ASN A 47 9.84 25.84 -3.03
CA ASN A 47 9.64 26.53 -1.76
C ASN A 47 8.41 26.05 -0.94
N ILE A 48 8.07 24.77 -1.05
CA ILE A 48 6.96 24.16 -0.32
C ILE A 48 7.47 23.68 1.04
N ARG A 49 7.05 24.36 2.11
CA ARG A 49 7.42 24.02 3.49
C ARG A 49 6.21 23.44 4.22
N SER A 50 6.30 22.17 4.58
CA SER A 50 5.21 21.42 5.19
C SER A 50 5.73 20.35 6.14
N GLU A 51 5.03 20.13 7.26
CA GLU A 51 5.25 18.98 8.15
C GLU A 51 4.73 17.66 7.55
N TRP A 52 3.79 17.75 6.61
CA TRP A 52 3.19 16.62 5.92
C TRP A 52 4.08 16.09 4.81
N LEU A 53 4.22 14.76 4.73
CA LEU A 53 4.91 14.11 3.61
C LEU A 53 4.27 14.45 2.27
N PHE A 54 2.94 14.53 2.20
CA PHE A 54 2.22 14.92 0.98
C PHE A 54 1.31 16.11 1.29
N PRO A 55 1.82 17.36 1.22
CA PRO A 55 1.02 18.55 1.48
C PRO A 55 -0.06 18.76 0.42
N SER A 56 -1.13 19.44 0.80
CA SER A 56 -2.03 20.03 -0.17
C SER A 56 -1.33 21.15 -0.94
N THR A 57 -1.50 21.16 -2.25
CA THR A 57 -0.93 22.20 -3.14
C THR A 57 -1.53 23.58 -2.91
N THR A 58 -2.77 23.64 -2.40
CA THR A 58 -3.48 24.90 -2.11
C THR A 58 -3.30 25.37 -0.67
N HIS A 59 -3.11 24.45 0.27
CA HIS A 59 -3.04 24.73 1.71
C HIS A 59 -1.93 23.86 2.32
N GLN A 60 -0.71 24.38 2.30
CA GLN A 60 0.49 23.60 2.65
C GLN A 60 0.57 23.23 4.14
N ASP A 61 -0.28 23.83 4.97
CA ASP A 61 -0.48 23.52 6.39
C ASP A 61 -1.24 22.21 6.65
N ARG A 62 -1.79 21.58 5.60
CA ARG A 62 -2.51 20.30 5.70
C ARG A 62 -2.03 19.27 4.69
N HIS A 63 -2.25 17.99 5.02
CA HIS A 63 -2.04 16.91 4.06
C HIS A 63 -3.06 16.95 2.91
N ILE A 64 -2.73 16.28 1.82
CA ILE A 64 -3.66 15.99 0.73
C ILE A 64 -4.95 15.35 1.26
N THR A 65 -6.09 15.82 0.78
CA THR A 65 -7.39 15.27 1.17
C THR A 65 -7.66 13.92 0.49
N GLU A 66 -8.50 13.09 1.09
CA GLU A 66 -8.91 11.81 0.49
C GLU A 66 -9.52 12.01 -0.90
N LYS A 67 -10.38 13.02 -1.04
CA LYS A 67 -11.01 13.39 -2.32
C LYS A 67 -9.97 13.73 -3.38
N GLN A 68 -8.92 14.47 -3.01
CA GLN A 68 -7.86 14.81 -3.95
C GLN A 68 -7.01 13.59 -4.32
N PHE A 69 -6.74 12.70 -3.37
CA PHE A 69 -6.09 11.42 -3.65
C PHE A 69 -6.90 10.60 -4.67
N TYR A 70 -8.21 10.45 -4.48
CA TYR A 70 -9.07 9.73 -5.44
C TYR A 70 -9.07 10.38 -6.84
N LYS A 71 -9.06 11.71 -6.93
CA LYS A 71 -8.95 12.41 -8.22
C LYS A 71 -7.64 12.12 -8.94
N ILE A 72 -6.51 12.10 -8.20
CA ILE A 72 -5.21 11.74 -8.75
C ILE A 72 -5.25 10.30 -9.26
N MET A 73 -5.75 9.36 -8.45
CA MET A 73 -5.86 7.95 -8.85
C MET A 73 -6.73 7.74 -10.08
N ALA A 74 -7.89 8.41 -10.16
CA ALA A 74 -8.76 8.33 -11.33
C ALA A 74 -8.06 8.82 -12.60
N LYS A 75 -7.42 9.99 -12.52
CA LYS A 75 -6.64 10.54 -13.65
C LYS A 75 -5.49 9.61 -14.05
N THR A 76 -4.79 9.01 -13.09
CA THR A 76 -3.75 8.01 -13.37
C THR A 76 -4.34 6.78 -14.06
N GLY A 77 -5.52 6.33 -13.64
CA GLY A 77 -6.27 5.26 -14.30
C GLY A 77 -6.57 5.61 -15.76
N ASP A 78 -7.12 6.80 -16.02
CA ASP A 78 -7.44 7.26 -17.37
C ASP A 78 -6.20 7.31 -18.27
N LEU A 79 -5.08 7.83 -17.77
CA LEU A 79 -3.81 7.91 -18.50
C LEU A 79 -3.23 6.54 -18.86
N LEU A 80 -3.47 5.53 -18.01
CA LEU A 80 -2.99 4.16 -18.21
C LEU A 80 -4.03 3.26 -18.90
N GLY A 81 -5.23 3.76 -19.19
CA GLY A 81 -6.34 2.94 -19.70
C GLY A 81 -6.90 1.93 -18.69
N ILE A 82 -6.77 2.19 -17.39
CA ILE A 82 -7.21 1.30 -16.30
C ILE A 82 -8.43 1.90 -15.60
N ASN A 83 -9.60 1.29 -15.80
CA ASN A 83 -10.88 1.76 -15.26
C ASN A 83 -11.20 1.27 -13.83
N TYR A 84 -10.38 0.40 -13.24
CA TYR A 84 -10.58 -0.18 -11.90
C TYR A 84 -9.49 0.22 -10.88
N LEU A 85 -8.76 1.31 -11.13
CA LEU A 85 -7.70 1.77 -10.23
C LEU A 85 -8.28 2.48 -9.00
N GLY A 86 -8.42 1.73 -7.90
CA GLY A 86 -8.89 2.25 -6.61
C GLY A 86 -7.83 2.19 -5.51
N THR A 87 -8.18 2.68 -4.31
CA THR A 87 -7.33 2.68 -3.11
C THR A 87 -6.90 1.28 -2.67
N HIS A 88 -7.74 0.28 -2.91
CA HIS A 88 -7.45 -1.11 -2.56
C HIS A 88 -6.71 -1.88 -3.67
N THR A 89 -6.81 -1.44 -4.93
CA THR A 89 -6.25 -2.15 -6.08
C THR A 89 -4.74 -2.29 -5.95
N MET A 90 -4.02 -1.19 -5.73
CA MET A 90 -2.56 -1.23 -5.59
C MET A 90 -2.10 -2.08 -4.39
N ARG A 91 -2.82 -2.03 -3.27
CA ARG A 91 -2.50 -2.81 -2.07
C ARG A 91 -2.70 -4.31 -2.33
N LYS A 92 -3.80 -4.70 -3.00
CA LYS A 92 -4.08 -6.08 -3.39
C LYS A 92 -3.03 -6.60 -4.38
N THR A 93 -2.71 -5.82 -5.42
CA THR A 93 -1.69 -6.16 -6.42
C THR A 93 -0.31 -6.31 -5.77
N GLY A 94 0.10 -5.39 -4.90
CA GLY A 94 1.38 -5.45 -4.20
C GLY A 94 1.48 -6.70 -3.31
N ALA A 95 0.44 -6.97 -2.52
CA ALA A 95 0.39 -8.16 -1.66
C ALA A 95 0.43 -9.47 -2.46
N TYR A 96 -0.33 -9.54 -3.57
CA TYR A 96 -0.32 -10.70 -4.46
C TYR A 96 1.06 -10.92 -5.10
N ARG A 97 1.75 -9.85 -5.53
CA ARG A 97 3.12 -9.96 -6.05
C ARG A 97 4.08 -10.52 -5.01
N VAL A 98 4.01 -10.03 -3.76
CA VAL A 98 4.83 -10.57 -2.66
C VAL A 98 4.52 -12.05 -2.44
N TYR A 99 3.23 -12.43 -2.42
CA TYR A 99 2.81 -13.83 -2.27
C TYR A 99 3.47 -14.73 -3.31
N ILE A 100 3.36 -14.42 -4.61
CA ILE A 100 3.96 -15.22 -5.68
C ILE A 100 5.50 -15.22 -5.62
N GLN A 101 6.12 -14.04 -5.46
CA GLN A 101 7.59 -13.90 -5.52
C GLN A 101 8.31 -14.52 -4.31
N THR A 102 7.60 -14.75 -3.22
CA THR A 102 8.14 -15.36 -2.00
C THR A 102 7.81 -16.85 -1.91
N ASN A 103 7.41 -17.45 -3.05
CA ASN A 103 6.98 -18.84 -3.16
C ASN A 103 5.83 -19.14 -2.19
N TYR A 104 4.76 -18.34 -2.27
CA TYR A 104 3.50 -18.52 -1.56
C TYR A 104 3.58 -18.36 -0.02
N ASN A 105 4.50 -17.53 0.48
CA ASN A 105 4.64 -17.27 1.92
C ASN A 105 3.49 -16.40 2.47
N ILE A 106 2.42 -17.06 2.94
CA ILE A 106 1.23 -16.38 3.45
C ILE A 106 1.48 -15.60 4.75
N GLY A 107 2.37 -16.09 5.62
CA GLY A 107 2.70 -15.43 6.89
C GLY A 107 3.37 -14.06 6.69
N LEU A 108 4.25 -13.95 5.70
CA LEU A 108 4.85 -12.68 5.31
C LEU A 108 3.80 -11.69 4.79
N VAL A 109 2.87 -12.15 3.95
CA VAL A 109 1.79 -11.31 3.40
C VAL A 109 0.82 -10.88 4.51
N MET A 110 0.50 -11.76 5.46
CA MET A 110 -0.30 -11.44 6.64
C MET A 110 0.34 -10.31 7.45
N SER A 111 1.65 -10.40 7.71
CA SER A 111 2.41 -9.38 8.42
C SER A 111 2.38 -8.04 7.66
N LEU A 112 2.65 -8.07 6.34
CA LEU A 112 2.64 -6.89 5.49
C LEU A 112 1.26 -6.21 5.40
N LEU A 113 0.18 -7.00 5.41
CA LEU A 113 -1.19 -6.48 5.42
C LEU A 113 -1.72 -6.19 6.82
N ASN A 114 -1.00 -6.55 7.88
CA ASN A 114 -1.46 -6.50 9.27
C ASN A 114 -2.80 -7.23 9.46
N HIS A 115 -2.97 -8.38 8.81
CA HIS A 115 -4.16 -9.23 8.94
C HIS A 115 -3.99 -10.20 10.12
N SER A 116 -5.08 -10.41 10.87
CA SER A 116 -5.06 -11.27 12.06
C SER A 116 -5.24 -12.76 11.76
N SER A 117 -5.62 -13.12 10.53
CA SER A 117 -5.82 -14.51 10.14
C SER A 117 -5.43 -14.77 8.69
N GLU A 118 -5.07 -16.02 8.43
CA GLU A 118 -4.76 -16.52 7.10
C GLU A 118 -5.97 -16.43 6.17
N ALA A 119 -7.14 -16.86 6.64
CA ALA A 119 -8.39 -16.81 5.89
C ALA A 119 -8.73 -15.39 5.39
N MET A 120 -8.51 -14.36 6.23
CA MET A 120 -8.69 -12.96 5.82
C MET A 120 -7.73 -12.58 4.68
N THR A 121 -6.50 -13.10 4.71
CA THR A 121 -5.48 -12.81 3.69
C THR A 121 -5.75 -13.54 2.39
N LEU A 122 -6.11 -14.83 2.43
CA LEU A 122 -6.51 -15.58 1.25
C LEU A 122 -7.72 -14.95 0.57
N HIS A 123 -8.76 -14.59 1.33
CA HIS A 123 -9.92 -13.87 0.80
C HIS A 123 -9.52 -12.52 0.19
N TYR A 124 -8.65 -11.76 0.86
CA TYR A 124 -8.16 -10.48 0.34
C TYR A 124 -7.39 -10.63 -0.98
N LEU A 125 -6.59 -11.68 -1.13
CA LEU A 125 -5.89 -12.02 -2.36
C LEU A 125 -6.83 -12.56 -3.45
N GLY A 126 -8.04 -12.97 -3.10
CA GLY A 126 -8.96 -13.65 -4.02
C GLY A 126 -8.56 -15.10 -4.28
N LEU A 127 -7.90 -15.73 -3.30
CA LEU A 127 -7.43 -17.12 -3.33
C LEU A 127 -8.34 -18.01 -2.46
N ASP A 128 -9.65 -17.81 -2.55
CA ASP A 128 -10.61 -18.67 -1.88
C ASP A 128 -10.68 -20.05 -2.56
N GLN A 129 -11.65 -20.87 -2.13
CA GLN A 129 -11.72 -22.34 -2.25
C GLN A 129 -11.23 -22.94 -3.59
N VAL A 130 -11.46 -22.25 -4.70
CA VAL A 130 -11.03 -22.65 -6.06
C VAL A 130 -9.50 -22.77 -6.21
N SER A 131 -8.73 -21.93 -5.50
CA SER A 131 -7.27 -21.99 -5.53
C SER A 131 -6.70 -23.16 -4.72
N ARG A 132 -7.40 -23.57 -3.65
CA ARG A 132 -7.01 -24.74 -2.83
C ARG A 132 -7.18 -26.04 -3.61
N GLU A 133 -8.29 -26.20 -4.32
CA GLU A 133 -8.57 -27.41 -5.11
C GLU A 133 -7.51 -27.60 -6.21
N LYS A 134 -7.22 -26.55 -6.99
CA LYS A 134 -6.15 -26.60 -7.99
C LYS A 134 -4.77 -26.91 -7.42
N LEU A 135 -4.43 -26.35 -6.25
CA LEU A 135 -3.14 -26.63 -5.61
C LEU A 135 -3.07 -28.09 -5.12
N LEU A 136 -4.19 -28.66 -4.67
CA LEU A 136 -4.24 -30.07 -4.26
C LEU A 136 -4.13 -31.03 -5.45
N ASP A 137 -4.64 -30.64 -6.63
CA ASP A 137 -4.52 -31.42 -7.86
C ASP A 137 -3.07 -31.52 -8.38
N GLU A 138 -2.21 -30.55 -8.03
CA GLU A 138 -0.78 -30.55 -8.38
C GLU A 138 0.10 -31.28 -7.36
N VAL A 139 -0.45 -31.68 -6.20
CA VAL A 139 0.29 -32.42 -5.18
C VAL A 139 0.34 -33.89 -5.56
N ASP A 140 1.53 -34.36 -5.87
CA ASP A 140 1.81 -35.80 -5.94
C ASP A 140 1.87 -36.37 -4.51
N PHE A 141 0.85 -37.15 -4.15
CA PHE A 141 0.77 -37.82 -2.85
C PHE A 141 1.51 -39.18 -2.83
N GLY A 142 2.09 -39.62 -3.96
CA GLY A 142 2.82 -40.87 -4.10
C GLY A 142 2.43 -41.69 -5.33
#